data_AF-A0A435V002-F1
#
_entry.id   AF-A0A435V002-F1
#
_cell.length_a   1.000
_cell.length_b   1.000
_cell.length_c   1.000
_cell.angle_alpha   90.00
_cell.angle_beta   90.00
_cell.angle_gamma   90.00
#
_symmetry.space_group_name_H-M   'P 1'
#
loop_
_entity.id
_entity.type
_entity.pdbx_description
1 polymer ?
#
loop_
_entity_poly.entity_id
_entity_poly.type
_entity_poly.pdbx_seq_one_letter_code
_entity_poly.pdbx_strand_id
1 'polypeptide(L)'
;MAAYAVAHMRQATMGPQIVEYLHRIDATLEPFGGRFLVHGGDVEVIENDWPGHLIIIEFPDRQHVHGWYNSPAYQAILALRTDNSEADVVFVDGVEHPHKATDVLEQSPDQGSIGR
;
A
#
# COMPACT_ATOMS: atom_id res chain seq x y z
N MET A 1 14.75 -7.53 0.38
CA MET A 1 13.39 -8.10 0.52
C MET A 1 12.43 -7.20 -0.22
N ALA A 2 11.40 -7.76 -0.86
CA ALA A 2 10.33 -6.95 -1.47
C ALA A 2 9.69 -6.04 -0.43
N ALA A 3 9.20 -4.89 -0.88
CA ALA A 3 8.45 -3.96 -0.03
C ALA A 3 7.14 -3.58 -0.72
N TYR A 4 6.15 -3.20 0.09
CA TYR A 4 4.80 -2.95 -0.39
C TYR A 4 4.32 -1.56 0.02
N ALA A 5 3.72 -0.84 -0.91
CA ALA A 5 2.81 0.24 -0.58
C ALA A 5 1.40 -0.33 -0.45
N VAL A 6 0.83 -0.23 0.74
CA VAL A 6 -0.50 -0.73 1.07
C VAL A 6 -1.39 0.45 1.37
N ALA A 7 -2.54 0.54 0.70
CA ALA A 7 -3.55 1.54 0.97
C ALA A 7 -4.88 0.88 1.33
N HIS A 8 -5.38 1.18 2.52
CA HIS A 8 -6.79 0.96 2.86
C HIS A 8 -7.57 2.20 2.46
N MET A 9 -8.27 2.11 1.34
CA MET A 9 -9.05 3.19 0.76
C MET A 9 -10.47 3.13 1.33
N ARG A 10 -10.70 3.75 2.48
CA ARG A 10 -12.00 3.72 3.17
C ARG A 10 -13.11 4.36 2.34
N GLN A 11 -12.80 5.47 1.68
CA GLN A 11 -13.74 6.19 0.82
C GLN A 11 -12.98 6.82 -0.35
N ALA A 12 -13.60 6.80 -1.52
CA ALA A 12 -13.11 7.54 -2.68
C ALA A 12 -14.30 8.13 -3.45
N THR A 13 -14.17 9.38 -3.86
CA THR A 13 -15.17 10.02 -4.73
C THR A 13 -14.71 9.91 -6.16
N MET A 14 -15.37 9.04 -6.94
CA MET A 14 -15.05 8.90 -8.36
C MET A 14 -15.42 10.19 -9.11
N GLY A 15 -14.46 10.76 -9.82
CA GLY A 15 -14.60 12.02 -10.54
C GLY A 15 -13.39 12.29 -11.45
N PRO A 16 -13.37 13.41 -12.18
CA PRO A 16 -12.34 13.70 -13.18
C PRO A 16 -10.91 13.61 -12.65
N GLN A 17 -10.67 14.05 -11.40
CA GLN A 17 -9.36 14.03 -10.76
C GLN A 17 -8.88 12.60 -10.47
N ILE A 18 -9.75 11.74 -9.95
CA ILE A 18 -9.42 10.32 -9.72
C ILE A 18 -9.19 9.60 -11.06
N VAL A 19 -10.00 9.90 -12.08
CA VAL A 19 -9.80 9.33 -13.42
C VAL A 19 -8.45 9.75 -14.00
N GLU A 20 -8.07 11.02 -13.86
CA GLU A 20 -6.75 11.50 -14.29
C GLU A 20 -5.62 10.81 -13.50
N TYR A 21 -5.75 10.66 -12.19
CA TYR A 21 -4.80 9.92 -11.36
C TYR A 21 -4.60 8.49 -11.87
N LEU A 22 -5.70 7.78 -12.13
CA LEU A 22 -5.68 6.40 -12.63
C LEU A 22 -5.03 6.28 -14.02
N HIS A 23 -5.17 7.28 -14.88
CA HIS A 23 -4.48 7.29 -16.18
C HIS A 23 -2.98 7.54 -16.09
N ARG A 24 -2.50 8.17 -15.01
CA ARG A 24 -1.11 8.62 -14.88
C ARG A 24 -0.26 7.75 -13.97
N ILE A 25 -0.88 7.04 -13.02
CA ILE A 25 -0.20 6.33 -11.94
C ILE A 25 0.80 5.27 -12.45
N ASP A 26 0.44 4.49 -13.47
CA ASP A 26 1.28 3.42 -14.00
C ASP A 26 2.65 3.92 -14.49
N ALA A 27 2.67 5.03 -15.23
CA ALA A 27 3.91 5.64 -15.73
C ALA A 27 4.82 6.14 -14.60
N THR A 28 4.26 6.44 -13.41
CA THR A 28 5.06 6.82 -12.25
C THR A 28 5.70 5.62 -11.56
N LEU A 29 5.06 4.45 -11.66
CA LEU A 29 5.49 3.20 -11.01
C LEU A 29 6.61 2.48 -11.78
N GLU A 30 6.52 2.50 -13.11
CA GLU A 30 7.43 1.78 -14.02
C GLU A 30 8.93 1.99 -13.72
N PRO A 31 9.44 3.22 -13.50
CA PRO A 31 10.87 3.44 -13.23
C PRO A 31 11.36 2.83 -11.91
N PHE A 32 10.46 2.51 -10.99
CA PHE A 32 10.76 1.98 -9.67
C PHE A 32 10.41 0.49 -9.52
N GLY A 33 9.97 -0.15 -10.60
CA GLY A 33 9.55 -1.55 -10.59
C GLY A 33 8.27 -1.80 -9.79
N GLY A 34 7.43 -0.76 -9.63
CA GLY A 34 6.17 -0.87 -8.92
C GLY A 34 5.13 -1.68 -9.69
N ARG A 35 4.47 -2.64 -9.04
CA ARG A 35 3.44 -3.50 -9.65
C ARG A 35 2.24 -3.67 -8.73
N PHE A 36 1.03 -3.43 -9.23
CA PHE A 36 -0.20 -3.74 -8.50
C PHE A 36 -0.34 -5.25 -8.28
N LEU A 37 -0.52 -5.65 -7.01
CA LEU A 37 -0.95 -7.00 -6.61
C LEU A 37 -2.44 -7.03 -6.28
N VAL A 38 -2.96 -5.95 -5.69
CA VAL A 38 -4.39 -5.73 -5.43
C VAL A 38 -4.70 -4.28 -5.81
N HIS A 39 -5.80 -4.03 -6.53
CA HIS A 39 -6.18 -2.68 -6.95
C HIS A 39 -7.70 -2.51 -6.97
N GLY A 40 -8.34 -2.62 -5.80
CA GLY A 40 -9.78 -2.41 -5.67
C GLY A 40 -10.67 -3.50 -6.26
N GLY A 41 -10.19 -4.75 -6.28
CA GLY A 41 -11.02 -5.91 -6.62
C GLY A 41 -12.15 -6.16 -5.60
N ASP A 42 -13.01 -7.13 -5.89
CA ASP A 42 -14.14 -7.51 -5.03
C ASP A 42 -13.62 -8.01 -3.67
N VAL A 43 -13.99 -7.29 -2.59
CA VAL A 43 -13.63 -7.66 -1.22
C VAL A 43 -14.77 -8.48 -0.62
N GLU A 44 -14.49 -9.74 -0.29
CA GLU A 44 -15.35 -10.55 0.57
C GLU A 44 -14.94 -10.35 2.03
N VAL A 45 -15.83 -9.75 2.83
CA VAL A 45 -15.56 -9.49 4.25
C VAL A 45 -15.96 -10.73 5.05
N ILE A 46 -14.96 -11.46 5.56
CA ILE A 46 -15.18 -12.69 6.33
C ILE A 46 -15.46 -12.40 7.81
N GLU A 47 -14.83 -11.36 8.38
CA GLU A 47 -14.99 -10.98 9.79
C GLU A 47 -15.09 -9.46 9.94
N ASN A 48 -15.99 -9.01 10.84
CA ASN A 48 -16.23 -7.61 11.20
C ASN A 48 -16.68 -6.73 10.04
N ASP A 49 -16.11 -5.53 9.93
CA ASP A 49 -16.44 -4.51 8.94
C ASP A 49 -15.17 -4.06 8.21
N TRP A 50 -15.29 -3.89 6.89
CA TRP A 50 -14.21 -3.42 6.03
C TRP A 50 -14.78 -2.40 5.03
N PRO A 51 -14.70 -1.09 5.34
CA PRO A 51 -15.16 -0.07 4.42
C PRO A 51 -14.19 0.09 3.24
N GLY A 52 -14.75 0.18 2.03
CA GLY A 52 -14.01 0.57 0.83
C GLY A 52 -13.12 -0.53 0.24
N HIS A 53 -11.94 -0.15 -0.23
CA HIS A 53 -11.09 -0.98 -1.08
C HIS A 53 -9.67 -1.17 -0.52
N LEU A 54 -9.01 -2.26 -0.95
CA LEU A 54 -7.60 -2.53 -0.68
C LEU A 54 -6.77 -2.32 -1.95
N ILE A 55 -5.64 -1.63 -1.80
CA ILE A 55 -4.63 -1.50 -2.84
C ILE A 55 -3.30 -1.99 -2.27
N ILE A 56 -2.60 -2.86 -3.00
CA ILE A 56 -1.27 -3.34 -2.68
C ILE A 56 -0.40 -3.18 -3.93
N ILE A 57 0.71 -2.47 -3.80
CA ILE A 57 1.72 -2.31 -4.84
C ILE A 57 3.03 -2.90 -4.32
N GLU A 58 3.58 -3.88 -5.04
CA GLU A 58 4.89 -4.47 -4.75
C GLU A 58 6.01 -3.67 -5.43
N PHE A 59 7.14 -3.56 -4.72
CA PHE A 59 8.39 -2.98 -5.18
C PHE A 59 9.56 -3.92 -4.84
N PRO A 60 10.70 -3.83 -5.54
CA PRO A 60 11.88 -4.65 -5.28
C PRO A 60 12.40 -4.57 -3.84
N ASP A 61 12.36 -3.37 -3.26
CA ASP A 61 12.75 -3.10 -1.87
C ASP A 61 12.21 -1.75 -1.37
N ARG A 62 12.49 -1.44 -0.11
CA ARG A 62 12.05 -0.23 0.58
C ARG A 62 12.56 1.06 -0.07
N GLN A 63 13.78 1.06 -0.62
CA GLN A 63 14.34 2.23 -1.29
C GLN A 63 13.53 2.57 -2.55
N HIS A 64 13.07 1.56 -3.29
CA HIS A 64 12.26 1.77 -4.49
C HIS A 64 10.88 2.35 -4.16
N VAL A 65 10.22 1.89 -3.09
CA VAL A 65 8.93 2.46 -2.65
C VAL A 65 9.09 3.95 -2.30
N HIS A 66 10.13 4.29 -1.53
CA HIS A 66 10.41 5.68 -1.15
C HIS A 66 10.81 6.52 -2.37
N GLY A 67 11.58 5.95 -3.30
CA GLY A 67 11.97 6.60 -4.54
C GLY A 67 10.74 6.97 -5.39
N TRP A 68 9.82 6.03 -5.55
CA TRP A 68 8.55 6.26 -6.24
C TRP A 68 7.73 7.35 -5.57
N TYR A 69 7.46 7.20 -4.26
CA TYR A 69 6.60 8.13 -3.54
C TYR A 69 7.17 9.55 -3.54
N ASN A 70 8.48 9.71 -3.40
CA ASN A 70 9.12 11.03 -3.40
C ASN A 70 9.45 11.54 -4.82
N SER A 71 9.14 10.77 -5.87
CA SER A 71 9.46 11.17 -7.24
C SER A 71 8.65 12.41 -7.65
N PRO A 72 9.24 13.34 -8.43
CA PRO A 72 8.50 14.48 -8.96
C PRO A 72 7.27 14.08 -9.77
N ALA A 73 7.35 12.97 -10.50
CA ALA A 73 6.26 12.46 -11.32
C ALA A 73 5.05 12.01 -10.48
N TYR A 74 5.29 11.25 -9.39
CA TYR A 74 4.20 10.82 -8.50
C TYR A 74 3.67 11.97 -7.64
N GLN A 75 4.55 12.81 -7.10
CA GLN A 75 4.14 13.98 -6.32
C GLN A 75 3.25 14.94 -7.13
N ALA A 76 3.48 15.07 -8.44
CA ALA A 76 2.65 15.87 -9.33
C ALA A 76 1.20 15.34 -9.51
N ILE A 77 0.91 14.09 -9.15
CA ILE A 77 -0.43 13.51 -9.23
C ILE A 77 -1.04 13.16 -7.87
N LEU A 78 -0.26 13.23 -6.79
CA LEU A 78 -0.68 12.77 -5.46
C LEU A 78 -1.97 13.45 -4.98
N ALA A 79 -2.06 14.78 -5.14
CA ALA A 79 -3.21 15.58 -4.72
C ALA A 79 -4.52 15.17 -5.41
N LEU A 80 -4.46 14.71 -6.67
CA LEU A 80 -5.62 14.23 -7.40
C LEU A 80 -6.34 13.10 -6.64
N ARG A 81 -5.56 12.25 -5.96
CA ARG A 81 -6.07 11.17 -5.11
C ARG A 81 -6.37 11.67 -3.69
N THR A 82 -5.41 12.30 -3.00
CA THR A 82 -5.54 12.61 -1.57
C THR A 82 -6.68 13.57 -1.27
N ASP A 83 -6.99 14.48 -2.19
CA ASP A 83 -8.06 15.47 -1.98
C ASP A 83 -9.44 14.90 -2.29
N ASN A 84 -9.51 13.70 -2.88
CA ASN A 84 -10.73 13.03 -3.32
C ASN A 84 -10.92 11.64 -2.69
N SER A 85 -10.17 11.34 -1.63
CA SER A 85 -10.27 10.07 -0.91
C SER A 85 -9.88 10.16 0.56
N GLU A 86 -10.38 9.20 1.34
CA GLU A 86 -9.93 8.93 2.70
C GLU A 86 -9.24 7.58 2.73
N ALA A 87 -7.94 7.58 3.01
CA ALA A 87 -7.14 6.36 3.02
C ALA A 87 -6.05 6.40 4.07
N ASP A 88 -5.74 5.22 4.63
CA ASP A 88 -4.47 5.00 5.31
C ASP A 88 -3.50 4.35 4.32
N VAL A 89 -2.29 4.92 4.23
CA VAL A 89 -1.24 4.41 3.35
C VAL A 89 -0.01 4.09 4.19
N VAL A 90 0.49 2.87 4.08
CA VAL A 90 1.70 2.42 4.78
C VAL A 90 2.68 1.79 3.79
N PHE A 91 3.96 1.91 4.10
CA PHE A 91 5.00 1.10 3.48
C PHE A 91 5.39 0.00 4.45
N VAL A 92 5.43 -1.24 3.98
CA VAL A 92 5.75 -2.41 4.81
C VAL A 92 6.69 -3.33 4.06
N ASP A 93 7.64 -3.91 4.77
CA ASP A 93 8.58 -4.86 4.17
C ASP A 93 7.92 -6.25 4.13
N GLY A 94 8.21 -7.00 3.08
CA GLY A 94 7.85 -8.41 2.99
C GLY A 94 8.73 -9.29 3.85
N VAL A 95 8.31 -10.56 3.94
CA VAL A 95 9.07 -11.62 4.61
C VAL A 95 9.76 -12.52 3.58
N GLU A 96 10.89 -13.10 3.96
CA GLU A 96 11.56 -14.12 3.13
C GLU A 96 10.83 -15.46 3.21
N HIS A 97 10.75 -16.19 2.09
CA HIS A 97 10.13 -17.51 2.07
C HIS A 97 11.15 -18.65 2.25
N PRO A 98 10.82 -19.70 3.04
CA PRO A 98 9.55 -19.88 3.75
C PRO A 98 9.52 -19.13 5.09
N HIS A 99 8.51 -18.26 5.28
CA HIS A 99 8.20 -17.63 6.56
C HIS A 99 7.09 -18.39 7.27
N LYS A 100 7.19 -18.51 8.60
CA LYS A 100 6.14 -19.07 9.46
C LYS A 100 5.64 -18.02 10.43
N ALA A 101 4.39 -18.18 10.87
CA ALA A 101 3.78 -17.29 11.85
C ALA A 101 4.59 -17.18 13.15
N THR A 102 5.33 -18.21 13.56
CA THR A 102 6.17 -18.21 14.76
C THR A 102 7.41 -17.33 14.65
N ASP A 103 7.87 -17.02 13.44
CA ASP A 103 9.11 -16.28 13.22
C ASP A 103 9.00 -14.82 13.74
N VAL A 104 7.78 -14.28 13.86
CA VAL A 104 7.54 -12.94 14.45
C VAL A 104 7.91 -12.86 15.93
N LEU A 105 7.90 -14.01 16.64
CA LEU A 105 8.27 -14.07 18.06
C LEU A 105 9.78 -13.90 18.25
N GLU A 106 10.57 -14.29 17.26
CA GLU A 106 12.03 -14.14 17.27
C GLU A 106 12.46 -12.70 16.94
N GLN A 107 11.62 -11.97 16.21
CA GLN A 107 11.88 -10.59 15.77
C GLN A 107 11.41 -9.52 16.79
N SER A 108 10.73 -9.92 17.87
CA SER A 108 10.22 -9.02 18.91
C SER A 108 11.17 -9.01 20.11
N PRO A 109 12.08 -8.03 20.26
CA PRO A 109 13.03 -7.99 21.38
C PRO A 109 12.40 -7.65 22.75
N ASP A 110 11.07 -7.48 22.83
CA ASP A 110 10.41 -7.02 24.05
C ASP A 110 9.04 -7.69 24.24
N GLN A 111 9.03 -8.96 24.66
CA GLN A 111 7.86 -9.53 25.34
C GLN A 111 7.91 -9.17 26.83
N GLY A 112 7.74 -7.88 27.11
CA GLY A 112 7.41 -7.35 28.42
C GLY A 112 5.99 -6.80 28.40
N SER A 113 5.06 -7.52 29.03
CA SER A 113 3.68 -7.11 29.33
C SER A 113 2.64 -7.23 28.20
N ILE A 114 2.18 -8.45 27.94
CA ILE A 114 0.74 -8.64 27.69
C ILE A 114 0.05 -8.56 29.06
N GLY A 115 -0.34 -7.34 29.42
CA GLY A 115 -1.15 -7.05 30.59
C GLY A 115 -2.56 -7.62 30.40
N ARG A 116 -3.08 -8.16 31.50
CA ARG A 116 -4.39 -8.81 31.67
C ARG A 116 -5.57 -7.97 31.19
#